data_AF-A0A0A1H129-F1
#
_entry.id   AF-A0A0A1H129-F1
#
_cell.length_a   1.000
_cell.length_b   1.000
_cell.length_c   1.000
_cell.angle_alpha   90.00
_cell.angle_beta   90.00
_cell.angle_gamma   90.00
#
_symmetry.space_group_name_H-M   'P 1'
#
loop_
_entity.id
_entity.type
_entity.pdbx_description
1 polymer ?
#
loop_
_entity_poly.entity_id
_entity_poly.type
_entity_poly.pdbx_seq_one_letter_code
_entity_poly.pdbx_strand_id
1 'polypeptide(L)'
;MTNWTSRLWLSGLVLFCATIGEAQGTSTELVDGGACGSLRNAYGPYDYRTIPPRSLYLVEMRHFPPQVETLQRGSTGTIGADLDYALRAIPNHPRILLAMMRLARRDHTEQPSGSRYSVQCWFDRAVQFAPDDPMVRMLYGNYLIEKGKPSAALEQLRVADKLATDDANLQYNLGLAYFKLKKYDLASGHARKAYAAGFPLPGLRDMLSSVGEWRDRAPNSRIGRKSAQTHN
;
A
#
# COMPACT_ATOMS: atom_id res chain seq x y z
N MET A 1 -60.19 76.13 -27.70
CA MET A 1 -58.80 75.90 -27.28
C MET A 1 -58.17 74.91 -28.26
N THR A 2 -56.95 75.20 -28.68
CA THR A 2 -56.31 74.85 -29.95
C THR A 2 -55.82 73.40 -30.09
N ASN A 3 -55.86 72.94 -31.34
CA ASN A 3 -55.24 71.75 -31.95
C ASN A 3 -53.79 71.45 -31.51
N TRP A 4 -53.34 70.19 -31.67
CA TRP A 4 -52.12 69.74 -32.40
C TRP A 4 -51.76 68.28 -32.02
N THR A 5 -51.85 67.32 -32.96
CA THR A 5 -50.85 66.74 -33.88
C THR A 5 -50.25 65.39 -33.46
N SER A 6 -50.44 64.44 -34.38
CA SER A 6 -49.71 63.21 -34.73
C SER A 6 -48.23 63.07 -34.36
N ARG A 7 -47.81 61.81 -34.12
CA ARG A 7 -46.53 61.17 -34.51
C ARG A 7 -46.59 59.67 -34.16
N LEU A 8 -46.72 58.77 -35.14
CA LEU A 8 -45.69 58.12 -35.96
C LEU A 8 -44.74 57.18 -35.18
N TRP A 9 -44.81 55.93 -35.64
CA TRP A 9 -44.13 54.69 -35.30
C TRP A 9 -42.60 54.78 -35.23
N LEU A 10 -42.00 54.03 -34.29
CA LEU A 10 -40.65 53.47 -34.45
C LEU A 10 -40.59 52.11 -33.76
N SER A 11 -40.56 51.09 -34.61
CA SER A 11 -40.19 49.70 -34.35
C SER A 11 -38.81 49.60 -33.73
N GLY A 12 -38.74 49.18 -32.46
CA GLY A 12 -37.50 48.78 -31.80
C GLY A 12 -37.35 47.27 -31.84
N LEU A 13 -36.46 46.77 -32.71
CA LEU A 13 -35.93 45.42 -32.65
C LEU A 13 -35.37 45.16 -31.24
N VAL A 14 -35.93 44.19 -30.52
CA VAL A 14 -35.28 43.61 -29.34
C VAL A 14 -34.28 42.58 -29.87
N LEU A 15 -33.04 43.01 -30.07
CA LEU A 15 -31.93 42.10 -30.35
C LEU A 15 -31.60 41.36 -29.04
N PHE A 16 -32.01 40.10 -28.95
CA PHE A 16 -31.60 39.20 -27.88
C PHE A 16 -30.12 38.85 -28.13
N CYS A 17 -29.19 39.59 -27.52
CA CYS A 17 -27.79 39.18 -27.43
C CYS A 17 -27.72 37.97 -26.50
N ALA A 18 -27.86 36.77 -27.06
CA ALA A 18 -27.43 35.55 -26.41
C ALA A 18 -25.90 35.62 -26.28
N THR A 19 -25.42 36.15 -25.15
CA THR A 19 -24.03 35.95 -24.76
C THR A 19 -23.89 34.46 -24.48
N ILE A 20 -23.24 33.76 -25.40
CA ILE A 20 -22.72 32.43 -25.15
C ILE A 20 -21.73 32.62 -24.01
N GLY A 21 -22.17 32.35 -22.78
CA GLY A 21 -21.28 32.20 -21.66
C GLY A 21 -20.42 30.99 -21.98
N GLU A 22 -19.20 31.26 -22.45
CA GLU A 22 -18.15 30.25 -22.43
C GLU A 22 -18.05 29.79 -20.97
N ALA A 23 -18.58 28.60 -20.72
CA ALA A 23 -18.22 27.86 -19.54
C ALA A 23 -16.72 27.66 -19.66
N GLN A 24 -15.95 28.53 -19.00
CA GLN A 24 -14.57 28.26 -18.67
C GLN A 24 -14.64 26.98 -17.84
N GLY A 25 -14.50 25.85 -18.53
CA GLY A 25 -14.09 24.61 -17.92
C GLY A 25 -12.79 24.95 -17.23
N THR A 26 -12.86 25.27 -15.95
CA THR A 26 -11.73 25.20 -15.06
C THR A 26 -11.23 23.78 -15.24
N SER A 27 -10.16 23.63 -16.03
CA SER A 27 -9.34 22.44 -16.00
C SER A 27 -9.06 22.25 -14.52
N THR A 28 -9.70 21.26 -13.91
CA THR A 28 -9.27 20.74 -12.63
C THR A 28 -7.83 20.35 -12.85
N GLU A 29 -6.90 21.24 -12.49
CA GLU A 29 -5.54 20.86 -12.22
C GLU A 29 -5.68 19.68 -11.27
N LEU A 30 -5.28 18.51 -11.76
CA LEU A 30 -5.12 17.32 -10.94
C LEU A 30 -4.30 17.79 -9.75
N VAL A 31 -4.93 17.87 -8.56
CA VAL A 31 -4.29 18.31 -7.33
C VAL A 31 -3.04 17.46 -7.16
N ASP A 32 -1.88 18.05 -7.45
CA ASP A 32 -0.61 17.34 -7.46
C ASP A 32 -0.21 17.09 -6.01
N GLY A 33 -0.65 15.94 -5.50
CA GLY A 33 -0.46 15.51 -4.13
C GLY A 33 -1.69 15.70 -3.28
N GLY A 34 -2.29 14.58 -2.85
CA GLY A 34 -3.34 14.59 -1.83
C GLY A 34 -2.84 15.12 -0.49
N ALA A 35 -3.50 14.75 0.61
CA ALA A 35 -3.14 15.20 1.97
C ALA A 35 -1.66 14.96 2.37
N CYS A 36 -0.95 14.08 1.66
CA CYS A 36 0.45 13.74 1.87
C CYS A 36 1.42 14.35 0.81
N GLY A 37 1.00 15.41 0.12
CA GLY A 37 1.80 16.18 -0.82
C GLY A 37 2.16 15.45 -2.11
N SER A 38 2.82 16.17 -3.04
CA SER A 38 3.14 15.67 -4.39
C SER A 38 4.11 14.48 -4.36
N LEU A 39 3.97 13.56 -5.33
CA LEU A 39 4.93 12.48 -5.59
C LEU A 39 6.12 12.95 -6.46
N ARG A 40 6.10 14.18 -6.99
CA ARG A 40 7.22 14.73 -7.77
C ARG A 40 8.50 14.74 -6.95
N ASN A 41 9.58 14.28 -7.56
CA ASN A 41 10.91 14.28 -6.96
C ASN A 41 11.96 14.57 -8.04
N ALA A 42 13.08 15.19 -7.67
CA ALA A 42 14.17 15.47 -8.60
C ALA A 42 14.91 14.20 -9.08
N TYR A 43 14.81 13.12 -8.29
CA TYR A 43 15.40 11.82 -8.61
C TYR A 43 14.40 10.70 -8.31
N GLY A 44 13.88 10.04 -9.34
CA GLY A 44 12.67 9.21 -9.22
C GLY A 44 11.38 10.07 -9.28
N PRO A 45 10.24 9.59 -8.77
CA PRO A 45 10.08 8.31 -8.08
C PRO A 45 10.24 7.10 -9.02
N TYR A 46 10.87 6.04 -8.54
CA TYR A 46 11.01 4.77 -9.23
C TYR A 46 10.12 3.71 -8.58
N ASP A 47 9.63 2.77 -9.40
CA ASP A 47 8.98 1.56 -8.91
C ASP A 47 10.03 0.52 -8.52
N TYR A 48 10.04 0.11 -7.24
CA TYR A 48 10.96 -0.89 -6.69
C TYR A 48 10.98 -2.19 -7.49
N ARG A 49 9.86 -2.56 -8.14
CA ARG A 49 9.72 -3.80 -8.90
C ARG A 49 10.44 -3.76 -10.24
N THR A 50 10.71 -2.57 -10.76
CA THR A 50 11.24 -2.36 -12.12
C THR A 50 12.41 -1.38 -12.19
N ILE A 51 12.85 -0.83 -11.07
CA ILE A 51 13.93 0.15 -10.97
C ILE A 51 15.24 -0.41 -11.58
N PRO A 52 15.98 0.40 -12.38
CA PRO A 52 17.29 0.00 -12.86
C PRO A 52 18.26 -0.32 -11.71
N PRO A 53 19.06 -1.41 -11.79
CA PRO A 53 19.94 -1.81 -10.69
C PRO A 53 20.90 -0.71 -10.22
N ARG A 54 21.43 0.09 -11.15
CA ARG A 54 22.28 1.24 -10.82
C ARG A 54 21.53 2.30 -10.01
N SER A 55 20.28 2.60 -10.37
CA SER A 55 19.47 3.60 -9.67
C SER A 55 19.11 3.14 -8.27
N LEU A 56 18.75 1.85 -8.11
CA LEU A 56 18.52 1.22 -6.80
C LEU A 56 19.77 1.30 -5.93
N TYR A 57 20.91 0.87 -6.47
CA TYR A 57 22.19 0.89 -5.76
C TYR A 57 22.54 2.30 -5.25
N LEU A 58 22.39 3.35 -6.07
CA LEU A 58 22.70 4.73 -5.67
C LEU A 58 21.84 5.22 -4.51
N VAL A 59 20.55 4.86 -4.47
CA VAL A 59 19.67 5.20 -3.35
C VAL A 59 20.06 4.42 -2.11
N GLU A 60 20.16 3.08 -2.22
CA GLU A 60 20.42 2.22 -1.06
C GLU A 60 21.81 2.48 -0.45
N MET A 61 22.86 2.60 -1.27
CA MET A 61 24.22 2.80 -0.76
C MET A 61 24.36 4.10 0.05
N ARG A 62 23.61 5.15 -0.33
CA ARG A 62 23.74 6.47 0.27
C ARG A 62 22.77 6.68 1.43
N HIS A 63 21.52 6.25 1.26
CA HIS A 63 20.40 6.58 2.15
C HIS A 63 19.73 5.37 2.79
N PHE A 64 20.08 4.15 2.40
CA PHE A 64 19.59 2.94 3.07
C PHE A 64 20.67 1.86 3.29
N PRO A 65 21.89 2.22 3.75
CA PRO A 65 22.90 1.22 4.09
C PRO A 65 22.49 0.43 5.35
N PRO A 66 23.17 -0.69 5.67
CA PRO A 66 22.78 -1.57 6.78
C PRO A 66 22.56 -0.88 8.13
N GLN A 67 23.36 0.13 8.48
CA GLN A 67 23.19 0.89 9.73
C GLN A 67 21.91 1.72 9.78
N VAL A 68 21.39 2.16 8.64
CA VAL A 68 20.10 2.86 8.54
C VAL A 68 18.96 1.84 8.60
N GLU A 69 19.05 0.74 7.85
CA GLU A 69 18.02 -0.31 7.86
C GLU A 69 17.84 -0.95 9.25
N THR A 70 18.94 -1.18 9.96
CA THR A 70 18.94 -1.73 11.33
C THR A 70 18.72 -0.67 12.41
N LEU A 71 18.45 0.58 12.01
CA LEU A 71 18.14 1.71 12.89
C LEU A 71 19.25 2.04 13.92
N GLN A 72 20.51 1.80 13.58
CA GLN A 72 21.65 2.09 14.46
C GLN A 72 22.03 3.57 14.42
N ARG A 73 22.17 4.14 13.22
CA ARG A 73 22.46 5.58 12.98
C ARG A 73 22.15 5.98 11.55
N GLY A 74 22.00 7.28 11.31
CA GLY A 74 21.89 7.82 9.95
C GLY A 74 23.19 7.73 9.16
N SER A 75 23.08 7.81 7.84
CA SER A 75 24.16 7.85 6.86
C SER A 75 24.47 9.28 6.41
N THR A 76 23.44 10.08 6.11
CA THR A 76 23.60 11.48 5.65
C THR A 76 22.98 12.52 6.59
N GLY A 77 22.24 12.06 7.60
CA GLY A 77 21.62 12.92 8.61
C GLY A 77 21.04 12.08 9.76
N THR A 78 19.79 12.36 10.16
CA THR A 78 19.04 11.45 11.03
C THR A 78 18.60 10.21 10.24
N ILE A 79 18.30 9.11 10.94
CA ILE A 79 17.73 7.91 10.31
C ILE A 79 16.45 8.28 9.54
N GLY A 80 15.58 9.12 10.13
CA GLY A 80 14.36 9.56 9.48
C GLY A 80 14.60 10.37 8.20
N ALA A 81 15.64 11.20 8.14
CA ALA A 81 16.00 11.96 6.94
C ALA A 81 16.52 11.07 5.80
N ASP A 82 17.29 10.04 6.13
CA ASP A 82 17.75 9.06 5.15
C ASP A 82 16.60 8.22 4.59
N LEU A 83 15.72 7.73 5.47
CA LEU A 83 14.52 7.00 5.04
C LEU A 83 13.55 7.90 4.24
N ASP A 84 13.40 9.18 4.60
CA ASP A 84 12.63 10.17 3.83
C ASP A 84 13.15 10.30 2.39
N TYR A 85 14.46 10.48 2.23
CA TYR A 85 15.05 10.59 0.91
C TYR A 85 14.77 9.34 0.09
N ALA A 86 15.01 8.18 0.69
CA ALA A 86 14.88 6.92 0.00
C ALA A 86 13.42 6.63 -0.39
N LEU A 87 12.43 6.99 0.45
CA LEU A 87 11.00 6.87 0.12
C LEU A 87 10.50 7.90 -0.91
N ARG A 88 11.11 9.07 -1.03
CA ARG A 88 10.80 9.97 -2.16
C ARG A 88 11.34 9.43 -3.48
N ALA A 89 12.52 8.81 -3.45
CA ALA A 89 13.13 8.21 -4.63
C ALA A 89 12.44 6.90 -5.04
N ILE A 90 11.98 6.09 -4.09
CA ILE A 90 11.38 4.77 -4.33
C ILE A 90 10.18 4.57 -3.38
N PRO A 91 8.99 5.13 -3.69
CA PRO A 91 7.86 5.15 -2.76
C PRO A 91 7.35 3.78 -2.31
N ASN A 92 7.39 2.77 -3.19
CA ASN A 92 6.95 1.42 -2.88
C ASN A 92 8.06 0.50 -2.35
N HIS A 93 9.20 1.03 -1.89
CA HIS A 93 10.31 0.18 -1.41
C HIS A 93 9.97 -0.50 -0.07
N PRO A 94 9.77 -1.84 -0.03
CA PRO A 94 9.18 -2.51 1.13
C PRO A 94 10.07 -2.47 2.37
N ARG A 95 11.39 -2.63 2.20
CA ARG A 95 12.36 -2.59 3.31
C ARG A 95 12.45 -1.20 3.97
N ILE A 96 12.37 -0.12 3.19
CA ILE A 96 12.44 1.25 3.71
C ILE A 96 11.13 1.62 4.43
N LEU A 97 9.97 1.25 3.87
CA LEU A 97 8.67 1.40 4.54
C LEU A 97 8.66 0.66 5.89
N LEU A 98 9.16 -0.58 5.92
CA LEU A 98 9.29 -1.37 7.13
C LEU A 98 10.25 -0.72 8.14
N ALA A 99 11.39 -0.21 7.70
CA ALA A 99 12.34 0.51 8.56
C ALA A 99 11.72 1.79 9.14
N MET A 100 10.98 2.57 8.34
CA MET A 100 10.29 3.79 8.78
C MET A 100 9.24 3.48 9.85
N MET A 101 8.43 2.43 9.66
CA MET A 101 7.48 1.96 10.66
C MET A 101 8.17 1.52 11.96
N ARG A 102 9.27 0.77 11.86
CA ARG A 102 10.05 0.32 13.03
C ARG A 102 10.69 1.49 13.78
N LEU A 103 11.18 2.49 13.06
CA LEU A 103 11.75 3.71 13.63
C LEU A 103 10.70 4.48 14.43
N ALA A 104 9.54 4.72 13.83
CA ALA A 104 8.40 5.36 14.49
C ALA A 104 7.96 4.62 15.75
N ARG A 105 7.95 3.28 15.72
CA ARG A 105 7.65 2.47 16.91
C ARG A 105 8.72 2.60 18.00
N ARG A 106 10.01 2.54 17.64
CA ARG A 106 11.14 2.70 18.56
C ARG A 106 11.11 4.07 19.25
N ASP A 107 10.79 5.10 18.48
CA ASP A 107 10.83 6.50 18.94
C ASP A 107 9.47 6.98 19.48
N HIS A 108 8.46 6.11 19.53
CA HIS A 108 7.11 6.42 19.98
C HIS A 108 6.50 7.68 19.31
N THR A 109 6.67 7.80 17.99
CA THR A 109 6.20 8.94 17.19
C THR A 109 5.47 8.50 15.93
N GLU A 110 4.59 9.34 15.39
CA GLU A 110 4.02 9.14 14.05
C GLU A 110 4.91 9.68 12.93
N GLN A 111 5.86 10.56 13.26
CA GLN A 111 6.73 11.23 12.32
C GLN A 111 8.16 11.28 12.90
N PRO A 112 9.03 10.33 12.50
CA PRO A 112 10.42 10.32 12.95
C PRO A 112 11.17 11.60 12.60
N SER A 113 12.11 11.99 13.45
CA SER A 113 12.93 13.20 13.25
C SER A 113 13.64 13.18 11.89
N GLY A 114 13.48 14.26 11.13
CA GLY A 114 14.01 14.41 9.76
C GLY A 114 13.09 13.86 8.65
N SER A 115 12.01 13.13 8.99
CA SER A 115 11.00 12.73 8.02
C SER A 115 10.06 13.89 7.71
N ARG A 116 9.82 14.19 6.42
CA ARG A 116 8.85 15.23 6.01
C ARG A 116 7.41 14.85 6.28
N TYR A 117 7.11 13.55 6.22
CA TYR A 117 5.76 13.03 6.38
C TYR A 117 5.68 12.03 7.53
N SER A 118 4.47 11.84 8.05
CA SER A 118 4.17 10.75 8.98
C SER A 118 4.31 9.38 8.30
N VAL A 119 4.44 8.31 9.10
CA VAL A 119 4.46 6.94 8.59
C VAL A 119 3.21 6.60 7.80
N GLN A 120 2.04 7.04 8.29
CA GLN A 120 0.76 6.95 7.59
C GLN A 120 0.86 7.56 6.18
N CYS A 121 1.39 8.78 6.07
CA CYS A 121 1.53 9.43 4.78
C CYS A 121 2.53 8.73 3.84
N TRP A 122 3.59 8.11 4.37
CA TRP A 122 4.47 7.29 3.54
C TRP A 122 3.75 6.08 2.93
N PHE A 123 2.88 5.41 3.69
CA PHE A 123 2.05 4.33 3.16
C PHE A 123 1.01 4.82 2.16
N ASP A 124 0.33 5.94 2.44
CA ASP A 124 -0.64 6.51 1.50
C ASP A 124 0.02 6.90 0.17
N ARG A 125 1.21 7.51 0.23
CA ARG A 125 2.04 7.80 -0.95
C ARG A 125 2.46 6.54 -1.69
N ALA A 126 2.88 5.49 -0.98
CA ALA A 126 3.28 4.23 -1.58
C ALA A 126 2.12 3.55 -2.33
N VAL A 127 0.91 3.52 -1.74
CA VAL A 127 -0.29 2.96 -2.38
C VAL A 127 -0.80 3.85 -3.51
N GLN A 128 -0.67 5.17 -3.40
CA GLN A 128 -0.99 6.08 -4.51
C GLN A 128 -0.06 5.84 -5.70
N PHE A 129 1.23 5.61 -5.43
CA PHE A 129 2.24 5.41 -6.45
C PHE A 129 2.16 4.03 -7.11
N ALA A 130 2.03 2.96 -6.33
CA ALA A 130 1.94 1.58 -6.79
C ALA A 130 0.69 0.90 -6.20
N PRO A 131 -0.51 1.23 -6.70
CA PRO A 131 -1.76 0.67 -6.20
C PRO A 131 -1.89 -0.83 -6.47
N ASP A 132 -1.06 -1.41 -7.33
CA ASP A 132 -1.04 -2.83 -7.66
C ASP A 132 0.10 -3.59 -6.96
N ASP A 133 0.80 -2.97 -6.01
CA ASP A 133 1.85 -3.63 -5.23
C ASP A 133 1.26 -4.32 -3.99
N PRO A 134 1.15 -5.66 -3.98
CA PRO A 134 0.53 -6.36 -2.86
C PRO A 134 1.42 -6.38 -1.62
N MET A 135 2.74 -6.22 -1.76
CA MET A 135 3.67 -6.14 -0.64
C MET A 135 3.48 -4.83 0.12
N VAL A 136 3.35 -3.70 -0.59
CA VAL A 136 3.04 -2.40 0.03
C VAL A 136 1.70 -2.45 0.75
N ARG A 137 0.66 -3.00 0.13
CA ARG A 137 -0.67 -3.13 0.73
C ARG A 137 -0.64 -3.98 2.00
N MET A 138 0.10 -5.10 1.97
CA MET A 138 0.28 -5.95 3.15
C MET A 138 1.04 -5.22 4.28
N LEU A 139 2.13 -4.51 3.96
CA LEU A 139 2.87 -3.72 4.94
C LEU A 139 2.01 -2.60 5.55
N TYR A 140 1.19 -1.95 4.74
CA TYR A 140 0.26 -0.93 5.21
C TYR A 140 -0.81 -1.52 6.13
N GLY A 141 -1.36 -2.69 5.77
CA GLY A 141 -2.24 -3.45 6.64
C GLY A 141 -1.60 -3.75 8.00
N ASN A 142 -0.33 -4.18 8.01
CA ASN A 142 0.43 -4.39 9.25
C ASN A 142 0.61 -3.11 10.08
N TYR A 143 0.95 -1.98 9.45
CA TYR A 143 1.01 -0.69 10.13
C TYR A 143 -0.33 -0.32 10.77
N LEU A 144 -1.43 -0.48 10.05
CA LEU A 144 -2.78 -0.19 10.53
C LEU A 144 -3.20 -1.09 11.70
N ILE A 145 -2.77 -2.37 11.71
CA ILE A 145 -2.94 -3.26 12.87
C ILE A 145 -2.21 -2.69 14.09
N GLU A 146 -0.94 -2.28 13.93
CA GLU A 146 -0.14 -1.70 15.03
C GLU A 146 -0.74 -0.38 15.57
N LYS A 147 -1.48 0.36 14.72
CA LYS A 147 -2.19 1.59 15.10
C LYS A 147 -3.61 1.37 15.63
N GLY A 148 -4.04 0.12 15.84
CA GLY A 148 -5.37 -0.18 16.36
C GLY A 148 -6.50 0.15 15.38
N LYS A 149 -6.22 0.11 14.06
CA LYS A 149 -7.19 0.37 12.97
C LYS A 149 -7.50 -0.92 12.19
N PRO A 150 -8.10 -1.95 12.81
CA PRO A 150 -8.27 -3.27 12.20
C PRO A 150 -9.16 -3.27 10.95
N SER A 151 -10.20 -2.43 10.91
CA SER A 151 -11.08 -2.34 9.74
C SER A 151 -10.33 -1.81 8.51
N ALA A 152 -9.55 -0.73 8.67
CA ALA A 152 -8.72 -0.19 7.59
C ALA A 152 -7.62 -1.17 7.16
N ALA A 153 -7.04 -1.90 8.13
CA ALA A 153 -6.06 -2.94 7.82
C ALA A 153 -6.66 -4.04 6.92
N LEU A 154 -7.87 -4.53 7.26
CA LEU A 154 -8.56 -5.54 6.46
C LEU A 154 -8.80 -5.08 5.02
N GLU A 155 -9.12 -3.81 4.79
CA GLU A 155 -9.27 -3.29 3.43
C GLU A 155 -7.97 -3.39 2.63
N GLN A 156 -6.84 -3.00 3.21
CA GLN A 156 -5.55 -3.12 2.53
C GLN A 156 -5.16 -4.58 2.25
N LEU A 157 -5.33 -5.46 3.25
CA LEU A 157 -5.01 -6.89 3.12
C LEU A 157 -5.89 -7.58 2.07
N ARG A 158 -7.19 -7.24 2.01
CA ARG A 158 -8.10 -7.76 0.98
C ARG A 158 -7.65 -7.38 -0.43
N VAL A 159 -7.15 -6.17 -0.63
CA VAL A 159 -6.64 -5.79 -1.94
C VAL A 159 -5.33 -6.52 -2.25
N ALA A 160 -4.43 -6.68 -1.27
CA ALA A 160 -3.23 -7.51 -1.44
C ALA A 160 -3.58 -8.95 -1.85
N ASP A 161 -4.62 -9.54 -1.25
CA ASP A 161 -5.10 -10.88 -1.61
C ASP A 161 -5.68 -10.95 -3.04
N LYS A 162 -6.45 -9.94 -3.44
CA LYS A 162 -7.05 -9.87 -4.79
C LYS A 162 -6.01 -9.76 -5.90
N LEU A 163 -4.88 -9.13 -5.60
CA LEU A 163 -3.75 -9.03 -6.53
C LEU A 163 -3.04 -10.37 -6.74
N ALA A 164 -3.43 -11.42 -5.99
CA ALA A 164 -3.11 -12.83 -6.20
C ALA A 164 -1.66 -13.12 -6.63
N THR A 165 -0.83 -13.49 -5.67
CA THR A 165 0.58 -13.84 -5.90
C THR A 165 0.91 -15.22 -5.34
N ASP A 166 1.81 -15.95 -5.99
CA ASP A 166 2.38 -17.20 -5.48
C ASP A 166 3.65 -16.97 -4.65
N ASP A 167 4.02 -15.71 -4.37
CA ASP A 167 5.18 -15.39 -3.55
C ASP A 167 5.01 -15.91 -2.11
N ALA A 168 5.87 -16.86 -1.74
CA ALA A 168 5.81 -17.55 -0.45
C ALA A 168 5.98 -16.58 0.73
N ASN A 169 6.81 -15.54 0.59
CA ASN A 169 7.03 -14.54 1.65
C ASN A 169 5.78 -13.71 1.90
N LEU A 170 5.11 -13.26 0.83
CA LEU A 170 3.88 -12.49 0.91
C LEU A 170 2.74 -13.35 1.47
N GLN A 171 2.61 -14.60 1.03
CA GLN A 171 1.65 -15.54 1.62
C GLN A 171 1.88 -15.70 3.13
N TYR A 172 3.13 -15.87 3.56
CA TYR A 172 3.45 -15.98 4.98
C TYR A 172 3.10 -14.69 5.75
N ASN A 173 3.44 -13.53 5.20
CA ASN A 173 3.19 -12.23 5.84
C ASN A 173 1.70 -11.87 5.91
N LEU A 174 0.91 -12.20 4.89
CA LEU A 174 -0.55 -12.10 4.92
C LEU A 174 -1.13 -13.01 6.00
N GLY A 175 -0.63 -14.24 6.09
CA GLY A 175 -1.02 -15.18 7.14
C GLY A 175 -0.79 -14.63 8.55
N LEU A 176 0.38 -14.03 8.80
CA LEU A 176 0.68 -13.35 10.07
C LEU A 176 -0.25 -12.15 10.34
N ALA A 177 -0.52 -11.34 9.32
CA ALA A 177 -1.40 -10.17 9.47
C ALA A 177 -2.84 -10.61 9.82
N TYR A 178 -3.37 -11.61 9.11
CA TYR A 178 -4.69 -12.17 9.41
C TYR A 178 -4.76 -12.86 10.77
N PHE A 179 -3.68 -13.52 11.20
CA PHE A 179 -3.60 -14.09 12.54
C PHE A 179 -3.75 -13.02 13.61
N LYS A 180 -3.03 -11.89 13.50
CA LYS A 180 -3.13 -10.76 14.44
C LYS A 180 -4.55 -10.19 14.51
N LEU A 181 -5.28 -10.24 13.39
CA LEU A 181 -6.68 -9.82 13.29
C LEU A 181 -7.69 -10.90 13.74
N LYS A 182 -7.21 -12.03 14.26
CA LYS A 182 -8.02 -13.21 14.64
C LYS A 182 -8.87 -13.77 13.49
N LYS A 183 -8.43 -13.56 12.24
CA LYS A 183 -9.04 -14.13 11.03
C LYS A 183 -8.35 -15.46 10.73
N TYR A 184 -8.52 -16.43 11.62
CA TYR A 184 -7.72 -17.65 11.61
C TYR A 184 -7.93 -18.50 10.35
N ASP A 185 -9.15 -18.57 9.81
CA ASP A 185 -9.42 -19.27 8.55
C ASP A 185 -8.55 -18.74 7.40
N LEU A 186 -8.48 -17.41 7.26
CA LEU A 186 -7.65 -16.74 6.25
C LEU A 186 -6.16 -17.00 6.56
N ALA A 187 -5.75 -16.82 7.82
CA ALA A 187 -4.38 -17.04 8.25
C ALA A 187 -3.88 -18.45 7.91
N SER A 188 -4.68 -19.47 8.22
CA SER A 188 -4.38 -20.88 7.90
C SER A 188 -4.37 -21.16 6.39
N GLY A 189 -5.25 -20.50 5.62
CA GLY A 189 -5.22 -20.57 4.16
C GLY A 189 -3.91 -20.06 3.57
N HIS A 190 -3.48 -18.89 4.00
CA HIS A 190 -2.22 -18.27 3.58
C HIS A 190 -0.99 -19.03 4.06
N ALA A 191 -0.99 -19.51 5.31
CA ALA A 191 0.06 -20.37 5.86
C ALA A 191 0.26 -21.62 4.99
N ARG A 192 -0.82 -22.31 4.61
CA ARG A 192 -0.74 -23.48 3.73
C ARG A 192 -0.12 -23.16 2.37
N LYS A 193 -0.48 -22.03 1.75
CA LYS A 193 0.11 -21.58 0.49
C LYS A 193 1.61 -21.32 0.64
N ALA A 194 2.00 -20.58 1.68
CA ALA A 194 3.41 -20.30 1.96
C ALA A 194 4.24 -21.58 2.14
N TYR A 195 3.75 -22.52 2.95
CA TYR A 195 4.46 -23.78 3.22
C TYR A 195 4.46 -24.74 2.03
N ALA A 196 3.39 -24.75 1.22
CA ALA A 196 3.38 -25.51 -0.03
C ALA A 196 4.42 -24.98 -1.03
N ALA A 197 4.72 -23.67 -1.00
CA ALA A 197 5.79 -23.04 -1.77
C ALA A 197 7.18 -23.14 -1.12
N GLY A 198 7.33 -23.93 -0.04
CA GLY A 198 8.62 -24.20 0.60
C GLY A 198 9.09 -23.12 1.59
N PHE A 199 8.21 -22.23 2.07
CA PHE A 199 8.60 -21.22 3.05
C PHE A 199 9.14 -21.88 4.34
N PRO A 200 10.33 -21.50 4.84
CA PRO A 200 11.05 -22.31 5.81
C PRO A 200 10.64 -22.07 7.27
N LEU A 201 10.04 -20.92 7.60
CA LEU A 201 9.86 -20.53 9.01
C LEU A 201 8.60 -21.15 9.63
N PRO A 202 8.70 -21.92 10.73
CA PRO A 202 7.57 -22.61 11.33
C PRO A 202 6.63 -21.69 12.13
N GLY A 203 7.05 -20.45 12.43
CA GLY A 203 6.39 -19.60 13.43
C GLY A 203 4.89 -19.40 13.21
N LEU A 204 4.45 -19.16 11.97
CA LEU A 204 3.02 -19.00 11.69
C LEU A 204 2.23 -20.30 11.93
N ARG A 205 2.78 -21.47 11.56
CA ARG A 205 2.20 -22.77 11.89
C ARG A 205 2.10 -22.94 13.41
N ASP A 206 3.15 -22.62 14.15
CA ASP A 206 3.15 -22.79 15.61
C ASP A 206 2.10 -21.89 16.28
N MET A 207 1.99 -20.64 15.81
CA MET A 207 0.94 -19.70 16.22
C MET A 207 -0.47 -20.25 15.95
N LEU A 208 -0.72 -20.79 14.76
CA LEU A 208 -2.01 -21.37 14.40
C LEU A 208 -2.32 -22.65 15.18
N SER A 209 -1.33 -23.50 15.42
CA SER A 209 -1.47 -24.70 16.27
C SER A 209 -1.88 -24.31 17.69
N SER A 210 -1.30 -23.25 18.25
CA SER A 210 -1.60 -22.78 19.62
C SER A 210 -3.07 -22.36 19.84
N VAL A 211 -3.77 -22.00 18.76
CA VAL A 211 -5.19 -21.60 18.79
C VAL A 211 -6.11 -22.69 18.19
N GLY A 212 -5.58 -23.87 17.85
CA GLY A 212 -6.33 -24.99 17.30
C GLY A 212 -6.68 -24.88 15.81
N GLU A 213 -6.07 -23.92 15.10
CA GLU A 213 -6.40 -23.54 13.72
C GLU A 213 -5.44 -24.13 12.68
N TRP A 214 -4.43 -24.87 13.16
CA TRP A 214 -3.57 -25.69 12.32
C TRP A 214 -3.81 -27.17 12.61
N ARG A 215 -4.06 -27.93 11.54
CA ARG A 215 -4.07 -29.39 11.57
C ARG A 215 -3.04 -29.87 10.57
N ASP A 216 -2.04 -30.61 11.05
CA ASP A 216 -1.18 -31.34 10.14
C ASP A 216 -2.07 -32.31 9.37
N ARG A 217 -2.16 -32.14 8.04
CA ARG A 217 -2.70 -33.21 7.22
C ARG A 217 -1.78 -34.40 7.45
N ALA A 218 -2.28 -35.43 8.10
CA ALA A 218 -1.57 -36.70 8.17
C ALA A 218 -1.15 -37.09 6.74
N PRO A 219 0.12 -37.45 6.50
CA PRO A 219 0.52 -38.01 5.22
C PRO A 219 -0.25 -39.33 5.04
N ASN A 220 -1.27 -39.31 4.18
CA ASN A 220 -2.07 -40.45 3.74
C ASN A 220 -2.38 -41.51 4.82
N SER A 221 -3.54 -41.36 5.48
CA SER A 221 -4.28 -42.54 5.94
C SER A 221 -4.59 -43.41 4.72
N ARG A 222 -3.86 -44.54 4.64
CA ARG A 222 -4.04 -45.70 3.78
C ARG A 222 -5.39 -45.72 3.04
N ILE A 223 -5.35 -45.53 1.72
CA ILE A 223 -6.41 -46.03 0.85
C ILE A 223 -6.44 -47.55 1.07
N GLY A 224 -7.48 -48.03 1.75
CA GLY A 224 -7.74 -49.44 1.92
C GLY A 224 -7.90 -50.10 0.56
N ARG A 225 -6.84 -50.74 0.07
CA ARG A 225 -7.00 -51.83 -0.90
C ARG A 225 -7.65 -52.97 -0.14
N LYS A 226 -8.96 -53.12 -0.35
CA LYS A 226 -9.67 -54.35 0.00
C LYS A 226 -8.87 -55.54 -0.54
N SER A 227 -8.54 -56.44 0.37
CA SER A 227 -8.13 -57.81 0.09
C SER A 227 -9.15 -58.44 -0.85
N ALA A 228 -8.77 -58.64 -2.12
CA ALA A 228 -9.41 -59.63 -2.96
C ALA A 228 -8.68 -60.96 -2.72
N GLN A 229 -9.17 -61.71 -1.74
CA GLN A 229 -9.05 -63.16 -1.76
C GLN A 229 -9.76 -63.65 -3.03
N THR A 230 -9.03 -64.31 -3.91
CA THR A 230 -9.62 -65.31 -4.81
C THR A 230 -8.78 -66.57 -4.68
N HIS A 231 -9.35 -67.51 -3.95
CA HIS A 231 -9.07 -68.93 -4.09
C HIS A 231 -9.59 -69.36 -5.47
N ASN A 232 -8.70 -69.84 -6.33
CA ASN A 232 -8.82 -71.13 -7.05
C ASN A 232 -7.60 -71.31 -7.96
#